data_AF-A0A9D2EHQ8-F1
#
_entry.id   AF-A0A9D2EHQ8-F1
#
_cell.length_a   1.000
_cell.length_b   1.000
_cell.length_c   1.000
_cell.angle_alpha   90.00
_cell.angle_beta   90.00
_cell.angle_gamma   90.00
#
_symmetry.space_group_name_H-M   'P 1'
#
loop_
_entity.id
_entity.type
_entity.pdbx_description
1 polymer ?
#
loop_
_entity_poly.entity_id
_entity_poly.type
_entity_poly.pdbx_seq_one_letter_code
_entity_poly.pdbx_strand_id
1 'polypeptide(L)'
;MADWGPTRPADAVMFALIALGCLGLAAFAHFARAATIIATGSYVAFALGDYELGMFLPPMIVIFALVARTRHRLAAIVCAFVSLAAALVWVARRADPIDDAGTTLLVWVAFATTLAVFFMGPLLVGEIVRLRMRLGSAGRVPDEAVVTPPPGPAAGQ
;
A
#
# COMPACT_ATOMS: atom_id res chain seq x y z
N MET A 1 -13.42 -0.93 -33.38
CA MET A 1 -12.00 -1.33 -33.30
C MET A 1 -11.37 -0.47 -32.22
N ALA A 2 -10.80 -1.11 -31.21
CA ALA A 2 -10.34 -0.47 -29.99
C ALA A 2 -9.15 0.46 -30.29
N ASP A 3 -9.40 1.76 -30.29
CA ASP A 3 -8.37 2.78 -30.35
C ASP A 3 -7.81 2.93 -28.92
N TRP A 4 -6.87 2.04 -28.56
CA TRP A 4 -6.01 2.26 -27.41
C TRP A 4 -5.16 3.49 -27.75
N GLY A 5 -5.61 4.66 -27.32
CA GLY A 5 -4.99 5.93 -27.66
C GLY A 5 -3.49 5.93 -27.34
N PRO A 6 -2.67 6.65 -28.13
CA PRO A 6 -1.23 6.66 -27.94
C PRO A 6 -0.89 7.11 -26.52
N THR A 7 -0.14 6.26 -25.80
CA THR A 7 0.45 6.59 -24.48
C THR A 7 1.07 7.97 -24.55
N ARG A 8 0.52 8.92 -23.79
CA ARG A 8 0.98 10.31 -23.85
C ARG A 8 2.32 10.39 -23.13
N PRO A 9 3.27 11.22 -23.59
CA PRO A 9 4.60 11.32 -22.96
C PRO A 9 4.55 11.71 -21.47
N ALA A 10 3.44 12.34 -21.03
CA ALA A 10 3.19 12.63 -19.62
C ALA A 10 3.03 11.37 -18.74
N ASP A 11 2.55 10.27 -19.30
CA ASP A 11 2.33 9.00 -18.58
C ASP A 11 3.65 8.39 -18.13
N ALA A 12 4.67 8.46 -18.99
CA ALA A 12 6.02 7.97 -18.68
C ALA A 12 6.68 8.77 -17.56
N VAL A 13 6.50 10.09 -17.54
CA VAL A 13 7.04 10.97 -16.48
C VAL A 13 6.37 10.68 -15.14
N MET A 14 5.04 10.52 -15.13
CA MET A 14 4.30 10.18 -13.91
C MET A 14 4.67 8.79 -13.39
N PHE A 15 4.80 7.81 -14.28
CA PHE A 15 5.26 6.46 -13.94
C PHE A 15 6.68 6.47 -13.37
N ALA A 16 7.59 7.26 -13.95
CA ALA A 16 8.95 7.43 -13.46
C ALA A 16 8.97 8.06 -12.05
N LEU A 17 8.17 9.12 -11.81
CA LEU A 17 8.04 9.75 -10.50
C LEU A 17 7.50 8.78 -9.44
N ILE A 18 6.52 7.97 -9.82
CA ILE A 18 5.96 6.90 -9.01
C ILE A 18 7.01 5.84 -8.67
N ALA A 19 7.76 5.37 -9.67
CA ALA A 19 8.80 4.36 -9.49
C ALA A 19 9.91 4.90 -8.59
N LEU A 20 10.32 6.15 -8.78
CA LEU A 20 11.27 6.88 -7.91
C LEU A 20 10.74 7.02 -6.48
N GLY A 21 9.46 7.34 -6.29
CA GLY A 21 8.83 7.41 -4.96
C GLY A 21 8.83 6.06 -4.24
N CYS A 22 8.49 4.99 -4.96
CA CYS A 22 8.55 3.62 -4.46
C CYS A 22 9.99 3.17 -4.13
N LEU A 23 10.95 3.47 -5.01
CA LEU A 23 12.37 3.16 -4.77
C LEU A 23 12.92 3.94 -3.56
N GLY A 24 12.54 5.22 -3.43
CA GLY A 24 12.91 6.06 -2.30
C GLY A 24 12.38 5.49 -0.97
N LEU A 25 11.15 4.98 -0.96
CA LEU A 25 10.55 4.28 0.18
C LEU A 25 11.25 2.95 0.50
N ALA A 26 11.70 2.22 -0.52
CA ALA A 26 12.41 0.96 -0.35
C ALA A 26 13.84 1.17 0.18
N ALA A 27 14.53 2.22 -0.27
CA ALA A 27 15.93 2.50 0.03
C ALA A 27 16.13 3.39 1.28
N PHE A 28 15.20 4.30 1.56
CA PHE A 28 15.38 5.32 2.61
C PHE A 28 14.13 5.48 3.47
N ALA A 29 14.03 4.70 4.55
CA ALA A 29 12.95 4.79 5.53
C ALA A 29 12.81 6.20 6.16
N HIS A 30 13.86 7.03 6.10
CA HIS A 30 13.85 8.42 6.57
C HIS A 30 12.89 9.33 5.79
N PHE A 31 12.70 9.09 4.48
CA PHE A 31 11.87 9.95 3.60
C PHE A 31 10.44 9.44 3.41
N ALA A 32 9.97 8.51 4.24
CA ALA A 32 8.66 7.87 4.09
C ALA A 32 7.49 8.86 3.95
N ARG A 33 7.53 10.00 4.66
CA ARG A 33 6.50 11.05 4.54
C ARG A 33 6.51 11.73 3.18
N ALA A 34 7.68 12.15 2.70
CA ALA A 34 7.82 12.82 1.41
C ALA A 34 7.40 11.88 0.27
N ALA A 35 7.85 10.62 0.31
CA ALA A 35 7.47 9.61 -0.67
C ALA A 35 5.96 9.30 -0.66
N THR A 36 5.32 9.33 0.53
CA THR A 36 3.86 9.20 0.62
C THR A 36 3.16 10.37 -0.05
N ILE A 37 3.53 11.60 0.29
CA ILE A 37 2.91 12.80 -0.30
C ILE A 37 3.07 12.79 -1.83
N ILE A 38 4.27 12.48 -2.32
CA ILE A 38 4.53 12.41 -3.76
C ILE A 38 3.66 11.32 -4.39
N ALA A 39 3.70 10.09 -3.90
CA ALA A 39 2.96 9.00 -4.51
C ALA A 39 1.43 9.19 -4.45
N THR A 40 0.89 9.65 -3.31
CA THR A 40 -0.54 9.97 -3.17
C THR A 40 -0.91 11.13 -4.08
N GLY A 41 -0.13 12.20 -4.10
CA GLY A 41 -0.36 13.38 -4.93
C GLY A 41 -0.34 13.05 -6.42
N SER A 42 0.68 12.30 -6.87
CA SER A 42 0.78 11.81 -8.25
C SER A 42 -0.42 10.96 -8.63
N TYR A 43 -0.84 10.04 -7.77
CA TYR A 43 -2.00 9.20 -8.01
C TYR A 43 -3.29 10.01 -8.14
N VAL A 44 -3.53 10.95 -7.21
CA VAL A 44 -4.72 11.82 -7.24
C VAL A 44 -4.73 12.67 -8.50
N ALA A 45 -3.59 13.25 -8.88
CA ALA A 45 -3.47 14.02 -10.13
C ALA A 45 -3.79 13.15 -11.36
N PHE A 46 -3.33 11.90 -11.38
CA PHE A 46 -3.58 10.96 -12.48
C PHE A 46 -5.06 10.55 -12.56
N ALA A 47 -5.65 10.17 -11.43
CA ALA A 47 -7.06 9.81 -11.35
C ALA A 47 -7.98 10.98 -11.73
N LEU A 48 -7.66 12.21 -11.30
CA LEU A 48 -8.47 13.38 -11.64
C LEU A 48 -8.22 13.93 -13.05
N GLY A 49 -7.05 13.63 -13.63
CA GLY A 49 -6.65 14.00 -14.99
C GLY A 49 -7.21 13.09 -16.09
N ASP A 50 -8.07 12.13 -15.72
CA ASP A 50 -8.76 11.20 -16.63
C ASP A 50 -7.84 10.24 -17.39
N TYR A 51 -6.65 10.01 -16.84
CA TYR A 51 -5.73 9.00 -17.34
C TYR A 51 -6.16 7.59 -16.92
N GLU A 52 -5.76 6.57 -17.67
CA GLU A 52 -6.22 5.19 -17.44
C GLU A 52 -5.93 4.71 -16.01
N LEU A 53 -6.93 4.04 -15.41
CA LEU A 53 -6.96 3.58 -14.02
C LEU A 53 -5.91 2.49 -13.68
N GLY A 54 -4.89 2.29 -14.50
CA GLY A 54 -3.90 1.22 -14.36
C GLY A 54 -2.90 1.41 -13.21
N MET A 55 -2.80 2.59 -12.60
CA MET A 55 -1.78 2.91 -11.60
C MET A 55 -2.26 2.78 -10.14
N PHE A 56 -2.85 1.64 -9.77
CA PHE A 56 -3.16 1.34 -8.37
C PHE A 56 -1.99 0.82 -7.56
N LEU A 57 -1.02 0.19 -8.23
CA LEU A 57 0.15 -0.43 -7.59
C LEU A 57 0.94 0.55 -6.69
N PRO A 58 1.19 1.81 -7.10
CA PRO A 58 1.97 2.76 -6.32
C PRO A 58 1.37 3.12 -4.96
N PRO A 59 0.11 3.59 -4.86
CA PRO A 59 -0.51 3.85 -3.55
C PRO A 59 -0.59 2.59 -2.71
N MET A 60 -0.83 1.41 -3.30
CA MET A 60 -0.82 0.14 -2.56
C MET A 60 0.53 -0.15 -1.89
N ILE A 61 1.63 -0.02 -2.64
CA ILE A 61 3.00 -0.24 -2.12
C ILE A 61 3.31 0.74 -1.00
N VAL A 62 2.93 2.01 -1.16
CA VAL A 62 3.16 3.06 -0.17
C VAL A 62 2.37 2.80 1.11
N ILE A 63 1.08 2.48 0.98
CA ILE A 63 0.20 2.14 2.12
C ILE A 63 0.77 0.94 2.87
N PHE A 64 1.13 -0.13 2.15
CA PHE A 64 1.76 -1.31 2.74
C PHE A 64 3.06 -0.96 3.48
N ALA A 65 3.96 -0.23 2.84
CA ALA A 65 5.25 0.15 3.42
C ALA A 65 5.08 1.02 4.66
N LEU A 66 4.13 1.96 4.66
CA LEU A 66 3.86 2.81 5.81
C LEU A 66 3.43 1.99 7.04
N VAL A 67 2.50 1.05 6.85
CA VAL A 67 1.99 0.21 7.93
C VAL A 67 3.01 -0.83 8.39
N ALA A 68 3.62 -1.53 7.44
CA ALA A 68 4.54 -2.63 7.73
C ALA A 68 5.88 -2.13 8.30
N ARG A 69 6.42 -1.02 7.79
CA ARG A 69 7.78 -0.55 8.12
C ARG A 69 7.84 0.67 9.05
N THR A 70 6.91 1.62 8.98
CA THR A 70 7.18 2.98 9.53
C THR A 70 6.39 3.41 10.77
N ARG A 71 5.62 2.52 11.44
CA ARG A 71 4.72 2.86 12.57
C ARG A 71 3.70 3.99 12.28
N HIS A 72 3.65 4.56 11.08
CA HIS A 72 2.81 5.69 10.69
C HIS A 72 1.44 5.24 10.16
N ARG A 73 0.64 4.58 11.00
CA ARG A 73 -0.68 4.03 10.62
C ARG A 73 -1.66 5.10 10.13
N LEU A 74 -1.73 6.23 10.84
CA LEU A 74 -2.68 7.29 10.52
C LEU A 74 -2.42 7.87 9.12
N ALA A 75 -1.15 8.04 8.74
CA ALA A 75 -0.78 8.49 7.40
C ALA A 75 -1.17 7.45 6.32
N ALA A 76 -1.00 6.16 6.60
CA ALA A 76 -1.41 5.10 5.68
C ALA A 76 -2.93 5.08 5.47
N ILE A 77 -3.70 5.25 6.56
CA ILE A 77 -5.16 5.31 6.52
C ILE A 77 -5.63 6.51 5.69
N VAL A 78 -5.08 7.70 5.98
CA VAL A 78 -5.39 8.91 5.21
C VAL A 78 -5.06 8.73 3.74
N CYS A 79 -3.89 8.17 3.41
CA CYS A 79 -3.50 7.87 2.04
C CYS A 79 -4.51 6.92 1.37
N ALA A 80 -4.90 5.83 2.03
CA ALA A 80 -5.87 4.88 1.49
C ALA A 80 -7.23 5.54 1.19
N PHE A 81 -7.75 6.34 2.11
CA PHE A 81 -9.02 7.04 1.92
C PHE A 81 -8.95 8.10 0.83
N VAL A 82 -7.86 8.88 0.76
CA VAL A 82 -7.67 9.90 -0.28
C VAL A 82 -7.57 9.25 -1.66
N SER A 83 -6.80 8.17 -1.79
CA SER A 83 -6.69 7.42 -3.05
C SER A 83 -8.03 6.76 -3.44
N LEU A 84 -8.75 6.18 -2.48
CA LEU A 84 -10.08 5.60 -2.72
C LEU A 84 -11.07 6.67 -3.21
N ALA A 85 -11.12 7.83 -2.53
CA ALA A 85 -12.00 8.93 -2.92
C ALA A 85 -11.71 9.42 -4.34
N ALA A 86 -10.43 9.61 -4.68
CA ALA A 86 -10.02 10.01 -6.03
C ALA A 86 -10.43 8.96 -7.09
N ALA A 87 -10.28 7.67 -6.78
CA ALA A 87 -10.70 6.60 -7.67
C ALA A 87 -12.23 6.54 -7.85
N LEU A 88 -13.01 6.76 -6.79
CA LEU A 88 -14.48 6.83 -6.88
C LEU A 88 -14.95 8.03 -7.70
N VAL A 89 -14.27 9.18 -7.60
CA VAL A 89 -14.56 10.34 -8.46
C VAL A 89 -14.29 10.02 -9.93
N TRP A 90 -13.19 9.31 -10.23
CA TRP A 90 -12.92 8.85 -11.59
C TRP A 90 -14.02 7.89 -12.09
N VAL A 91 -14.44 6.92 -11.27
CA VAL A 91 -15.53 5.99 -11.62
C VAL A 91 -16.83 6.75 -11.87
N ALA A 92 -17.18 7.73 -11.04
CA ALA A 92 -18.37 8.55 -11.21
C ALA A 92 -18.38 9.25 -12.58
N ARG A 93 -17.26 9.86 -12.97
CA ARG A 93 -17.13 10.54 -14.27
C ARG A 93 -17.27 9.58 -15.45
N ARG A 94 -16.79 8.34 -15.31
CA ARG A 94 -16.89 7.31 -16.36
C ARG A 94 -18.24 6.60 -16.40
N ALA A 95 -18.97 6.60 -15.29
CA ALA A 95 -20.32 6.03 -15.20
C ALA A 95 -21.41 7.04 -15.62
N ASP A 96 -21.11 8.34 -15.67
CA ASP A 96 -22.04 9.41 -16.08
C ASP A 96 -22.78 9.17 -17.41
N PRO A 97 -22.14 8.65 -18.49
CA PRO A 97 -22.84 8.41 -19.77
C PRO A 97 -23.68 7.12 -19.79
N ILE A 98 -23.84 6.40 -18.67
CA ILE A 98 -24.60 5.14 -18.60
C ILE A 98 -26.05 5.44 -18.20
N ASP A 99 -26.96 5.38 -19.17
CA ASP A 99 -28.39 5.69 -18.97
C ASP A 99 -29.16 4.58 -18.23
N ASP A 100 -28.69 3.33 -18.27
CA ASP A 100 -29.35 2.19 -17.63
C ASP A 100 -29.01 2.11 -16.13
N ALA A 101 -30.02 2.27 -15.28
CA ALA A 101 -29.87 2.28 -13.83
C ALA A 101 -29.31 0.96 -13.27
N GLY A 102 -29.66 -0.19 -13.87
CA GLY A 102 -29.16 -1.49 -13.45
C GLY A 102 -27.65 -1.63 -13.69
N THR A 103 -27.21 -1.23 -14.88
CA THR A 103 -25.80 -1.21 -15.27
C THR A 103 -24.99 -0.24 -14.41
N THR A 104 -25.52 0.96 -14.16
CA THR A 104 -24.87 1.95 -13.29
C THR A 104 -24.69 1.42 -11.86
N LEU A 105 -25.70 0.76 -11.30
CA LEU A 105 -25.58 0.12 -9.97
C LEU A 105 -24.49 -0.97 -9.96
N LEU A 106 -24.45 -1.83 -10.98
CA LEU A 106 -23.44 -2.88 -11.09
C LEU A 106 -22.03 -2.31 -11.19
N VAL A 107 -21.84 -1.25 -11.98
CA VAL A 107 -20.55 -0.54 -12.10
C VAL A 107 -20.13 -0.01 -10.73
N TRP A 108 -21.01 0.70 -10.02
CA TRP A 108 -20.69 1.24 -8.70
C TRP A 108 -20.31 0.15 -7.70
N VAL A 109 -21.09 -0.93 -7.60
CA VAL A 109 -20.80 -2.03 -6.67
C VAL A 109 -19.48 -2.72 -7.03
N ALA A 110 -19.27 -3.06 -8.30
CA ALA A 110 -18.07 -3.76 -8.75
C ALA A 110 -16.80 -2.94 -8.53
N PHE A 111 -16.79 -1.67 -8.97
CA PHE A 111 -15.62 -0.81 -8.83
C PHE A 111 -15.40 -0.39 -7.37
N ALA A 112 -16.44 0.01 -6.62
CA ALA A 112 -16.26 0.40 -5.22
C ALA A 112 -15.69 -0.74 -4.37
N THR A 113 -16.20 -1.96 -4.57
CA THR A 113 -15.68 -3.15 -3.85
C THR A 113 -14.24 -3.42 -4.23
N THR A 114 -13.93 -3.42 -5.53
CA THR A 114 -12.58 -3.68 -6.04
C THR A 114 -11.57 -2.65 -5.54
N LEU A 115 -11.91 -1.36 -5.64
CA LEU A 115 -11.09 -0.25 -5.16
C LEU A 115 -10.89 -0.32 -3.64
N ALA A 116 -11.93 -0.63 -2.87
CA ALA A 116 -11.83 -0.79 -1.43
C ALA A 116 -10.85 -1.91 -1.06
N VAL A 117 -10.92 -3.06 -1.74
CA VAL A 117 -9.97 -4.17 -1.53
C VAL A 117 -8.55 -3.74 -1.88
N PHE A 118 -8.35 -3.04 -3.01
CA PHE A 118 -7.03 -2.58 -3.42
C PHE A 118 -6.41 -1.58 -2.44
N PHE A 119 -7.16 -0.62 -1.90
CA PHE A 119 -6.58 0.37 -0.98
C PHE A 119 -6.56 -0.06 0.49
N MET A 120 -7.56 -0.83 0.94
CA MET A 120 -7.65 -1.27 2.33
C MET A 120 -6.91 -2.59 2.58
N GLY A 121 -6.82 -3.47 1.58
CA GLY A 121 -6.08 -4.72 1.67
C GLY A 121 -4.62 -4.54 2.12
N PRO A 122 -3.84 -3.63 1.53
CA PRO A 122 -2.48 -3.30 1.97
C PRO A 122 -2.38 -2.84 3.42
N LEU A 123 -3.39 -2.15 3.97
CA LEU A 123 -3.43 -1.79 5.40
C LEU A 123 -3.49 -3.06 6.25
N LEU A 124 -4.39 -3.98 5.91
CA LEU A 124 -4.60 -5.21 6.66
C LEU A 124 -3.41 -6.16 6.56
N VAL A 125 -2.86 -6.34 5.35
CA VAL A 125 -1.66 -7.15 5.11
C VAL A 125 -0.46 -6.53 5.83
N GLY A 126 -0.28 -5.20 5.77
CA GLY A 126 0.78 -4.50 6.49
C GLY A 126 0.70 -4.68 8.00
N GLU A 127 -0.52 -4.67 8.57
CA GLU A 127 -0.75 -4.95 9.99
C GLU A 127 -0.37 -6.39 10.37
N ILE A 128 -0.82 -7.38 9.59
CA ILE A 128 -0.50 -8.79 9.81
C ILE A 128 1.01 -9.00 9.79
N VAL A 129 1.70 -8.44 8.78
CA VAL A 129 3.16 -8.53 8.64
C VAL A 129 3.85 -7.89 9.84
N ARG A 130 3.42 -6.70 10.27
CA ARG A 130 4.01 -6.01 11.43
C ARG A 130 3.80 -6.82 12.72
N LEU A 131 2.61 -7.39 12.93
CA LEU A 131 2.32 -8.24 14.08
C LEU A 131 3.18 -9.50 14.07
N ARG A 132 3.33 -10.17 12.92
CA ARG A 132 4.23 -11.32 12.76
C ARG A 132 5.68 -10.99 13.07
N MET A 133 6.19 -9.85 12.59
CA MET A 133 7.57 -9.41 12.90
C MET A 133 7.78 -9.16 14.40
N ARG A 134 6.77 -8.59 15.10
CA ARG A 134 6.81 -8.39 16.56
C ARG A 134 6.76 -9.69 17.34
N LEU A 135 5.94 -10.64 16.91
CA LEU A 135 5.85 -11.97 17.54
C LEU A 135 7.14 -12.78 17.31
N GLY A 136 7.70 -12.74 16.10
CA GLY A 136 8.96 -13.42 15.80
C GLY A 136 10.18 -12.85 16.53
N SER A 137 10.16 -11.57 16.90
CA SER A 137 11.20 -10.96 17.75
C SER A 137 11.03 -11.28 19.23
N ALA A 138 9.79 -11.48 19.70
CA ALA A 138 9.51 -11.93 21.07
C ALA A 138 9.77 -13.43 21.30
N GLY A 139 9.64 -14.26 20.25
CA GLY A 139 9.91 -15.70 20.30
C GLY A 139 11.39 -16.08 20.29
N ARG A 140 12.32 -15.13 20.05
CA ARG A 140 13.74 -15.29 20.37
C ARG A 140 13.96 -14.99 21.85
N VAL A 141 13.48 -15.89 22.70
CA VAL A 141 14.04 -16.01 24.05
C VAL A 141 15.46 -16.55 23.86
N PRO A 142 16.50 -15.94 24.46
CA PRO A 142 17.84 -16.50 24.41
C PRO A 142 17.79 -17.91 25.03
N ASP A 143 18.21 -18.91 24.29
CA ASP A 143 18.54 -20.25 24.78
C ASP A 143 19.75 -20.23 25.77
N GLU A 144 20.10 -19.07 26.33
CA GLU A 144 21.19 -18.87 27.30
C GLU A 144 20.74 -19.03 28.76
N ALA A 145 19.51 -19.46 29.01
CA ALA A 145 19.16 -20.10 30.26
C ALA A 145 19.23 -21.64 30.14
N VAL A 146 20.22 -22.17 29.40
CA VAL A 146 20.77 -23.49 29.73
C VAL A 146 21.38 -23.35 31.12
N VAL A 147 20.56 -23.67 32.11
CA VAL A 147 20.96 -23.93 33.48
C VAL A 147 22.12 -24.92 33.41
N THR A 148 23.33 -24.40 33.56
CA THR A 148 24.49 -25.27 33.78
C THR A 148 24.22 -25.97 35.10
N PRO A 149 24.12 -27.31 35.12
CA PRO A 149 23.94 -28.01 36.38
C PRO A 149 25.12 -27.67 37.29
N PRO A 150 24.88 -27.44 38.59
CA PRO A 150 25.94 -27.10 39.53
C PRO A 150 27.03 -28.19 39.47
N PRO A 151 28.32 -27.82 39.56
CA PRO A 151 29.41 -28.79 39.54
C PRO A 151 29.18 -29.80 40.65
N GLY A 152 29.02 -31.07 40.28
CA GLY A 152 28.92 -32.17 41.23
C GLY A 152 30.17 -32.21 42.12
N PRO A 153 30.04 -32.67 43.37
CA PRO A 153 31.17 -32.73 44.29
C PRO A 153 32.30 -33.54 43.65
N ALA A 154 33.49 -32.93 43.59
CA ALA A 154 34.70 -33.59 43.12
C ALA A 154 34.85 -34.88 43.92
N ALA A 155 34.84 -36.02 43.22
CA ALA A 155 35.13 -37.31 43.80
C ALA A 155 36.54 -37.24 44.38
N GLY A 156 36.61 -37.09 45.71
CA GLY A 156 37.85 -37.18 46.46
C GLY A 156 38.36 -38.61 46.45
N GLN A 157 39.66 -38.70 46.18
CA GLN A 157 40.68 -39.61 46.75
C GLN A 157 40.34 -41.10 46.87
#